data_AF-A0A081PDH7-F1
#
_entry.id   AF-A0A081PDH7-F1
#
_cell.length_a   1.000
_cell.length_b   1.000
_cell.length_c   1.000
_cell.angle_alpha   90.00
_cell.angle_beta   90.00
_cell.angle_gamma   90.00
#
_symmetry.space_group_name_H-M   'P 1'
#
loop_
_entity.id
_entity.type
_entity.pdbx_description
1 polymer ?
#
loop_
_entity_poly.entity_id
_entity_poly.type
_entity_poly.pdbx_seq_one_letter_code
_entity_poly.pdbx_strand_id
1 'polypeptide(L)'
;MQKPTITRSLGQIHFEDLEPHRFEDLVRQLIYDYKDWQSIEATGRGGADDGYDIRAYEKQSYSPQDGDEEIVESFSPMNGRLWMVQCKREKEMGSSKVKSIVKGGVDPNEPPYGYILAAAANISKKTYDSFRHELQLVGVMEFYLWGKAELEDLLLLPKNDRILFTFFGFSLVTKRQSKTNELRSRIAVKNKLISLLGSSAVFYQDVLLRDLNDDCYPFADLDPDFAVMPKWQRTTAFEYHPLGIWCHVHEYFGYIDLEKKEYDYVSLHDFISKDDYDDELSIRRHEQQMMIRSNWELLPRHQQVKIKMEGLVKYNDIVLVDSKGDFEYEMPHIFLEYQGKFGPYARLLDVVDINGEEILLKDFKRVKYFPDKFEEIKLGRVHEDLQIEFSTLFGVDEDKHNLWSALYSIDDRYTQLKSKDIILLSDEEGEKKYRWMVTSVYNCKVSDHLLRHQGLNQLKSLIETQLKNAVSNNKNINVYELKRLHDWE
;
A
#
# COMPACT_ATOMS: atom_id res chain seq x y z
N MET A 1 31.91 13.74 -20.44
CA MET A 1 30.96 12.82 -19.76
C MET A 1 31.67 12.21 -18.57
N GLN A 2 31.32 12.63 -17.34
CA GLN A 2 31.80 11.95 -16.13
C GLN A 2 31.17 10.55 -16.08
N LYS A 3 32.01 9.50 -16.04
CA LYS A 3 31.53 8.14 -15.78
C LYS A 3 30.89 8.13 -14.37
N PRO A 4 29.70 7.57 -14.19
CA PRO A 4 29.15 7.41 -12.85
C PRO A 4 30.00 6.38 -12.11
N THR A 5 30.74 6.82 -11.08
CA THR A 5 31.40 5.93 -10.14
C THR A 5 30.33 5.39 -9.20
N ILE A 6 29.66 4.31 -9.61
CA ILE A 6 28.74 3.58 -8.75
C ILE A 6 29.58 2.71 -7.81
N THR A 7 29.94 3.26 -6.65
CA THR A 7 30.45 2.46 -5.52
C THR A 7 29.31 2.29 -4.53
N ARG A 8 28.33 1.43 -4.84
CA ARG A 8 27.52 0.81 -3.79
C ARG A 8 28.34 -0.34 -3.22
N SER A 9 29.36 -0.04 -2.43
CA SER A 9 29.97 -1.03 -1.55
C SER A 9 28.99 -1.27 -0.40
N LEU A 10 28.76 -2.53 -0.03
CA LEU A 10 28.33 -2.86 1.33
C LEU A 10 29.29 -2.09 2.26
N GLY A 11 28.75 -1.33 3.23
CA GLY A 11 29.57 -0.47 4.09
C GLY A 11 30.75 -1.25 4.67
N GLN A 12 31.92 -0.61 4.77
CA GLN A 12 33.11 -1.24 5.35
C GLN A 12 32.79 -1.77 6.75
N ILE A 13 33.34 -2.93 7.11
CA ILE A 13 33.11 -3.51 8.42
C ILE A 13 34.02 -2.78 9.41
N HIS A 14 33.42 -2.21 10.46
CA HIS A 14 34.12 -1.48 11.50
C HIS A 14 34.48 -2.44 12.65
N PHE A 15 35.55 -3.22 12.46
CA PHE A 15 36.05 -4.14 13.50
C PHE A 15 36.49 -3.42 14.77
N GLU A 16 36.81 -2.13 14.67
CA GLU A 16 37.11 -1.25 15.81
C GLU A 16 35.94 -1.03 16.77
N ASP A 17 34.70 -1.31 16.34
CA ASP A 17 33.52 -1.18 17.19
C ASP A 17 33.29 -2.43 18.06
N LEU A 18 33.97 -3.54 17.76
CA LEU A 18 33.91 -4.74 18.58
C LEU A 18 34.80 -4.58 19.83
N GLU A 19 34.32 -5.10 20.96
CA GLU A 19 35.15 -5.26 22.16
C GLU A 19 36.30 -6.25 21.88
N PRO A 20 37.49 -6.10 22.52
CA PRO A 20 38.66 -6.94 22.23
C PRO A 20 38.39 -8.45 22.26
N HIS A 21 37.70 -8.94 23.30
CA HIS A 21 37.34 -10.35 23.44
C HIS A 21 36.28 -10.80 22.40
N ARG A 22 35.41 -9.89 21.92
CA ARG A 22 34.45 -10.17 20.85
C ARG A 22 35.15 -10.31 19.50
N PHE A 23 36.24 -9.57 19.28
CA PHE A 23 37.09 -9.72 18.10
C PHE A 23 37.85 -11.06 18.12
N GLU A 24 38.36 -11.50 19.27
CA GLU A 24 38.93 -12.84 19.43
C GLU A 24 37.91 -13.95 19.15
N ASP A 25 36.67 -13.81 19.66
CA ASP A 25 35.59 -14.75 19.37
C ASP A 25 35.21 -14.80 17.89
N LEU A 26 35.22 -13.65 17.21
CA LEU A 26 34.97 -13.55 15.77
C LEU A 26 36.02 -14.35 14.99
N VAL A 27 37.30 -14.11 15.28
CA VAL A 27 38.42 -14.81 14.64
C VAL A 27 38.35 -16.31 14.93
N ARG A 28 38.04 -16.70 16.18
CA ARG A 28 37.82 -18.09 16.56
C ARG A 28 36.70 -18.75 15.76
N GLN A 29 35.56 -18.05 15.57
CA GLN A 29 34.46 -18.56 14.75
C GLN A 29 34.85 -18.74 13.29
N LEU A 30 35.64 -17.83 12.73
CA LEU A 30 36.17 -17.95 11.37
C LEU A 30 37.15 -19.14 11.23
N ILE A 31 37.92 -19.44 12.27
CA ILE A 31 38.90 -20.53 12.26
C ILE A 31 38.23 -21.90 12.19
N TYR A 32 37.07 -22.13 12.81
CA TYR A 32 36.43 -23.46 12.82
C TYR A 32 36.33 -24.11 11.44
N ASP A 33 36.02 -23.31 10.41
CA ASP A 33 35.85 -23.78 9.02
C ASP A 33 37.08 -23.52 8.13
N TYR A 34 38.22 -23.19 8.73
CA TYR A 34 39.46 -22.88 8.01
C TYR A 34 40.30 -24.14 7.70
N LYS A 35 40.35 -25.10 8.63
CA LYS A 35 41.06 -26.40 8.51
C LYS A 35 40.26 -27.49 9.24
N ASP A 36 40.64 -28.75 9.07
CA ASP A 36 40.06 -29.87 9.83
C ASP A 36 40.72 -29.97 11.22
N TRP A 37 40.08 -29.35 12.20
CA TRP A 37 40.59 -29.28 13.56
C TRP A 37 40.21 -30.52 14.39
N GLN A 38 41.15 -30.97 15.21
CA GLN A 38 40.91 -31.92 16.30
C GLN A 38 40.33 -31.22 17.51
N SER A 39 40.90 -30.07 17.89
CA SER A 39 40.43 -29.22 18.99
C SER A 39 40.85 -27.77 18.78
N ILE A 40 40.06 -26.85 19.34
CA ILE A 40 40.33 -25.41 19.37
C ILE A 40 40.06 -24.91 20.79
N GLU A 41 41.04 -24.25 21.39
CA GLU A 41 41.04 -23.76 22.77
C GLU A 41 41.14 -22.22 22.76
N ALA A 42 40.25 -21.56 23.53
CA ALA A 42 40.25 -20.12 23.70
C ALA A 42 41.08 -19.75 24.94
N THR A 43 42.38 -19.50 24.74
CA THR A 43 43.34 -19.23 25.82
C THR A 43 43.34 -17.75 26.24
N GLY A 44 42.89 -16.84 25.38
CA GLY A 44 42.89 -15.39 25.62
C GLY A 44 41.86 -14.87 26.64
N ARG A 45 40.76 -15.59 26.89
CA ARG A 45 39.69 -15.14 27.82
C ARG A 45 40.11 -15.14 29.31
N GLY A 46 41.19 -15.83 29.66
CA GLY A 46 41.63 -16.01 31.05
C GLY A 46 42.52 -14.90 31.61
N GLY A 47 42.95 -13.93 30.77
CA GLY A 47 43.80 -12.81 31.21
C GLY A 47 45.27 -13.17 31.51
N ALA A 48 45.71 -14.39 31.18
CA ALA A 48 47.13 -14.76 31.22
C ALA A 48 47.79 -14.35 29.90
N ASP A 49 48.80 -13.48 29.99
CA ASP A 49 49.42 -12.75 28.88
C ASP A 49 50.50 -13.59 28.16
N ASP A 50 50.28 -14.90 27.99
CA ASP A 50 51.25 -15.86 27.43
C ASP A 50 51.46 -15.68 25.91
N GLY A 51 50.99 -14.57 25.33
CA GLY A 51 51.33 -14.16 23.96
C GLY A 51 50.62 -14.94 22.85
N TYR A 52 49.45 -15.54 23.10
CA TYR A 52 48.56 -16.10 22.08
C TYR A 52 47.10 -16.21 22.57
N ASP A 53 46.14 -15.95 21.69
CA ASP A 53 44.72 -15.82 22.06
C ASP A 53 43.92 -17.10 21.81
N ILE A 54 44.33 -17.90 20.83
CA ILE A 54 43.70 -19.17 20.46
C ILE A 54 44.79 -20.21 20.19
N ARG A 55 44.58 -21.42 20.70
CA ARG A 55 45.41 -22.59 20.41
C ARG A 55 44.56 -23.64 19.71
N ALA A 56 45.05 -24.23 18.63
CA ALA A 56 44.32 -25.25 17.89
C ALA A 56 45.22 -26.42 17.47
N TYR A 57 44.66 -27.61 17.37
CA TYR A 57 45.35 -28.81 16.93
C TYR A 57 44.70 -29.30 15.63
N GLU A 58 45.44 -29.30 14.53
CA GLU A 58 44.97 -29.81 13.24
C GLU A 58 45.14 -31.35 13.20
N LYS A 59 44.12 -32.05 12.68
CA LYS A 59 44.18 -33.51 12.55
C LYS A 59 45.24 -33.92 11.54
N GLN A 60 46.06 -34.91 11.89
CA GLN A 60 46.95 -35.55 10.92
C GLN A 60 46.17 -36.59 10.11
N SER A 61 46.11 -36.43 8.80
CA SER A 61 45.66 -37.48 7.90
C SER A 61 46.80 -38.48 7.71
N TYR A 62 46.73 -39.65 8.35
CA TYR A 62 47.61 -40.76 8.00
C TYR A 62 47.13 -41.32 6.65
N SER A 63 47.95 -41.19 5.61
CA SER A 63 47.84 -42.07 4.45
C SER A 63 48.48 -43.40 4.84
N PRO A 64 47.76 -44.54 4.79
CA PRO A 64 48.39 -45.83 5.04
C PRO A 64 49.42 -46.05 3.94
N GLN A 65 50.70 -46.00 4.30
CA GLN A 65 51.74 -46.61 3.46
C GLN A 65 51.64 -48.11 3.67
N ASP A 66 51.46 -48.85 2.57
CA ASP A 66 51.47 -50.32 2.55
C ASP A 66 52.74 -50.85 3.24
N GLY A 67 52.54 -51.54 4.36
CA GLY A 67 53.62 -52.14 5.14
C GLY A 67 53.09 -52.59 6.49
N ASP A 68 52.70 -53.86 6.56
CA ASP A 68 52.29 -54.57 7.77
C ASP A 68 53.28 -54.33 8.92
N GLU A 69 52.79 -53.70 10.00
CA GLU A 69 53.07 -54.06 11.39
C GLU A 69 52.11 -53.24 12.28
N GLU A 70 51.25 -53.94 13.03
CA GLU A 70 50.38 -53.36 14.06
C GLU A 70 51.24 -52.73 15.17
N ILE A 71 51.59 -51.45 15.01
CA ILE A 71 51.96 -50.60 16.13
C ILE A 71 50.67 -49.95 16.62
N VAL A 72 50.07 -50.56 17.65
CA VAL A 72 49.05 -49.90 18.47
C VAL A 72 49.74 -48.84 19.32
N GLU A 73 50.13 -47.72 18.69
CA GLU A 73 50.49 -46.53 19.41
C GLU A 73 49.20 -45.86 19.89
N SER A 74 49.06 -45.82 21.21
CA SER A 74 48.01 -45.12 21.94
C SER A 74 47.68 -43.76 21.31
N PHE A 75 46.45 -43.60 20.81
CA PHE A 75 45.89 -42.33 20.36
C PHE A 75 45.86 -41.35 21.55
N SER A 76 46.93 -40.58 21.73
CA SER A 76 46.93 -39.47 22.67
C SER A 76 46.16 -38.30 22.02
N PRO A 77 45.14 -37.74 22.67
CA PRO A 77 44.26 -36.71 22.08
C PRO A 77 44.94 -35.35 21.79
N MET A 78 46.28 -35.25 21.90
CA MET A 78 47.07 -34.01 21.74
C MET A 78 48.24 -34.12 20.73
N ASN A 79 48.33 -35.16 19.89
CA ASN A 79 49.41 -35.31 18.89
C ASN A 79 49.12 -34.67 17.51
N GLY A 80 48.23 -33.67 17.45
CA GLY A 80 47.94 -32.92 16.23
C GLY A 80 49.02 -31.90 15.87
N ARG A 81 48.99 -31.36 14.64
CA ARG A 81 49.85 -30.21 14.29
C ARG A 81 49.39 -28.99 15.09
N LEU A 82 50.28 -28.41 15.91
CA LEU A 82 49.95 -27.28 16.76
C LEU A 82 49.85 -25.98 15.96
N TRP A 83 48.74 -25.28 16.11
CA TRP A 83 48.49 -23.95 15.55
C TRP A 83 48.29 -22.92 16.66
N MET A 84 48.94 -21.78 16.52
CA MET A 84 48.79 -20.64 17.42
C MET A 84 48.18 -19.48 16.66
N VAL A 85 47.16 -18.84 17.25
CA VAL A 85 46.52 -17.66 16.67
C VAL A 85 46.55 -16.49 17.64
N GLN A 86 47.04 -15.36 17.13
CA GLN A 86 47.03 -14.09 17.82
C GLN A 86 46.06 -13.14 17.13
N CYS A 87 45.21 -12.50 17.91
CA CYS A 87 44.27 -11.46 17.53
C CYS A 87 44.79 -10.10 18.01
N LYS A 88 44.84 -9.11 17.12
CA LYS A 88 45.19 -7.72 17.45
C LYS A 88 44.16 -6.76 16.86
N ARG A 89 43.31 -6.24 17.75
CA ARG A 89 42.31 -5.24 17.40
C ARG A 89 42.89 -3.82 17.48
N GLU A 90 43.64 -3.45 16.45
CA GLU A 90 44.32 -2.14 16.36
C GLU A 90 43.98 -1.45 15.04
N LYS A 91 44.10 -0.11 15.01
CA LYS A 91 43.85 0.68 13.80
C LYS A 91 44.97 0.57 12.76
N GLU A 92 46.21 0.39 13.22
CA GLU A 92 47.40 0.33 12.36
C GLU A 92 48.34 -0.79 12.81
N MET A 93 48.94 -1.48 11.83
CA MET A 93 49.85 -2.59 12.09
C MET A 93 51.14 -2.45 11.25
N GLY A 94 52.19 -1.95 11.90
CA GLY A 94 53.52 -1.73 11.29
C GLY A 94 54.48 -2.91 11.44
N SER A 95 55.49 -2.98 10.57
CA SER A 95 56.51 -4.05 10.55
C SER A 95 57.24 -4.23 11.89
N SER A 96 57.57 -3.14 12.60
CA SER A 96 58.27 -3.22 13.89
C SER A 96 57.44 -3.94 14.95
N LYS A 97 56.14 -3.71 14.96
CA LYS A 97 55.22 -4.27 15.94
C LYS A 97 54.87 -5.72 15.62
N VAL A 98 54.78 -6.08 14.35
CA VAL A 98 54.67 -7.50 13.96
C VAL A 98 55.91 -8.29 14.41
N LYS A 99 57.11 -7.72 14.26
CA LYS A 99 58.34 -8.34 14.78
C LYS A 99 58.28 -8.55 16.30
N SER A 100 57.79 -7.57 17.07
CA SER A 100 57.66 -7.74 18.52
C SER A 100 56.61 -8.79 18.90
N ILE A 101 55.50 -8.87 18.15
CA ILE A 101 54.45 -9.89 18.39
C ILE A 101 55.01 -11.29 18.16
N VAL A 102 55.68 -11.53 17.02
CA VAL A 102 56.25 -12.85 16.70
C VAL A 102 57.30 -13.26 17.74
N LYS A 103 58.19 -12.35 18.14
CA LYS A 103 59.22 -12.64 19.15
C LYS A 103 58.67 -12.87 20.55
N GLY A 104 57.52 -12.28 20.88
CA GLY A 104 56.86 -12.45 22.18
C GLY A 104 55.93 -13.65 22.24
N GLY A 105 55.39 -14.11 21.11
CA GLY A 105 54.35 -15.14 21.05
C GLY A 105 54.79 -16.49 20.50
N VAL A 106 56.03 -16.64 20.04
CA VAL A 106 56.55 -17.91 19.50
C VAL A 106 57.87 -18.27 20.17
N ASP A 107 57.94 -19.45 20.80
CA ASP A 107 59.18 -20.00 21.35
C ASP A 107 60.04 -20.58 20.20
N PRO A 108 61.27 -20.09 19.99
CA PRO A 108 62.16 -20.64 18.96
C PRO A 108 62.62 -22.08 19.23
N ASN A 109 62.54 -22.57 20.46
CA ASN A 109 62.94 -23.94 20.79
C ASN A 109 61.85 -24.97 20.49
N GLU A 110 60.59 -24.53 20.51
CA GLU A 110 59.41 -25.36 20.22
C GLU A 110 58.40 -24.57 19.37
N PRO A 111 58.73 -24.30 18.08
CA PRO A 111 57.86 -23.51 17.22
C PRO A 111 56.58 -24.30 16.90
N PRO A 112 55.40 -23.64 16.84
CA PRO A 112 54.19 -24.26 16.38
C PRO A 112 54.32 -24.64 14.89
N TYR A 113 53.54 -25.63 14.47
CA TYR A 113 53.45 -25.98 13.06
C TYR A 113 52.88 -24.82 12.24
N GLY A 114 51.82 -24.19 12.76
CA GLY A 114 51.13 -23.09 12.10
C GLY A 114 50.96 -21.84 12.95
N TYR A 115 51.03 -20.66 12.34
CA TYR A 115 50.81 -19.38 13.04
C TYR A 115 49.87 -18.44 12.27
N ILE A 116 48.79 -17.98 12.90
CA ILE A 116 47.88 -16.98 12.32
C ILE A 116 47.95 -15.69 13.14
N LEU A 117 48.16 -14.56 12.47
CA LEU A 117 47.99 -13.24 13.07
C LEU A 117 46.77 -12.57 12.44
N ALA A 118 45.69 -12.40 13.21
CA ALA A 118 44.49 -11.71 12.78
C ALA A 118 44.49 -10.27 13.31
N ALA A 119 44.45 -9.29 12.40
CA ALA A 119 44.53 -7.88 12.71
C ALA A 119 43.35 -7.11 12.10
N ALA A 120 42.71 -6.26 12.92
CA ALA A 120 41.64 -5.35 12.47
C ALA A 120 42.14 -4.18 11.57
N ALA A 121 43.45 -4.14 11.28
CA ALA A 121 44.12 -3.10 10.52
C ALA A 121 44.37 -3.49 9.06
N ASN A 122 44.54 -2.49 8.20
CA ASN A 122 45.09 -2.70 6.86
C ASN A 122 46.58 -3.04 6.96
N ILE A 123 47.00 -4.09 6.25
CA ILE A 123 48.37 -4.60 6.28
C ILE A 123 49.11 -4.14 5.03
N SER A 124 50.25 -3.47 5.22
CA SER A 124 51.13 -3.09 4.11
C SER A 124 51.94 -4.29 3.62
N LYS A 125 52.33 -4.29 2.34
CA LYS A 125 53.25 -5.32 1.78
C LYS A 125 54.54 -5.46 2.61
N LYS A 126 55.12 -4.34 3.04
CA LYS A 126 56.33 -4.33 3.89
C LYS A 126 56.10 -5.02 5.24
N THR A 127 54.91 -4.86 5.82
CA THR A 127 54.51 -5.55 7.05
C THR A 127 54.42 -7.07 6.81
N TYR A 128 53.79 -7.48 5.70
CA TYR A 128 53.66 -8.88 5.32
C TYR A 128 55.01 -9.57 5.07
N ASP A 129 55.90 -8.91 4.32
CA ASP A 129 57.24 -9.43 4.05
C ASP A 129 58.06 -9.59 5.35
N SER A 130 57.89 -8.65 6.29
CA SER A 130 58.55 -8.72 7.60
C SER A 130 57.99 -9.87 8.46
N PHE A 131 56.67 -10.07 8.46
CA PHE A 131 56.00 -11.17 9.17
C PHE A 131 56.54 -12.53 8.69
N ARG A 132 56.54 -12.72 7.37
CA ARG A 132 57.03 -13.93 6.71
C ARG A 132 58.47 -14.22 7.06
N HIS A 133 59.34 -13.22 7.01
CA HIS A 133 60.76 -13.40 7.28
C HIS A 133 61.02 -13.85 8.73
N GLU A 134 60.37 -13.25 9.71
CA GLU A 134 60.58 -13.60 11.13
C GLU A 134 60.07 -15.02 11.45
N LEU A 135 58.89 -15.42 10.98
CA LEU A 135 58.36 -16.76 11.25
C LEU A 135 59.17 -17.87 10.56
N GLN A 136 59.73 -17.59 9.39
CA GLN A 136 60.67 -18.50 8.71
C GLN A 136 61.97 -18.67 9.50
N LEU A 137 62.49 -17.60 10.12
CA LEU A 137 63.68 -17.68 10.97
C LEU A 137 63.44 -18.51 12.24
N VAL A 138 62.21 -18.46 12.78
CA VAL A 138 61.80 -19.18 13.98
C VAL A 138 61.43 -20.64 13.70
N GLY A 139 61.26 -21.01 12.42
CA GLY A 139 61.01 -22.40 12.01
C GLY A 139 59.53 -22.80 11.92
N VAL A 140 58.62 -21.83 11.83
CA VAL A 140 57.18 -22.11 11.64
C VAL A 140 56.91 -22.53 10.19
N MET A 141 56.14 -23.61 10.01
CA MET A 141 55.93 -24.24 8.70
C MET A 141 54.83 -23.57 7.86
N GLU A 142 53.68 -23.27 8.48
CA GLU A 142 52.57 -22.56 7.82
C GLU A 142 52.24 -21.26 8.56
N PHE A 143 51.97 -20.17 7.85
CA PHE A 143 51.59 -18.92 8.50
C PHE A 143 50.72 -18.02 7.63
N TYR A 144 49.80 -17.31 8.28
CA TYR A 144 48.83 -16.43 7.65
C TYR A 144 48.66 -15.12 8.42
N LEU A 145 48.49 -14.02 7.70
CA LEU A 145 48.31 -12.69 8.28
C LEU A 145 46.97 -12.12 7.80
N TRP A 146 45.91 -12.36 8.58
CA TRP A 146 44.57 -11.88 8.27
C TRP A 146 44.43 -10.40 8.61
N GLY A 147 44.63 -9.55 7.61
CA GLY A 147 44.33 -8.11 7.72
C GLY A 147 42.84 -7.80 7.60
N LYS A 148 42.48 -6.53 7.76
CA LYS A 148 41.09 -6.04 7.63
C LYS A 148 40.39 -6.55 6.36
N ALA A 149 41.04 -6.41 5.20
CA ALA A 149 40.45 -6.83 3.92
C ALA A 149 40.19 -8.35 3.85
N GLU A 150 41.13 -9.17 4.34
CA GLU A 150 40.96 -10.62 4.35
C GLU A 150 39.85 -11.07 5.31
N LEU A 151 39.74 -10.41 6.47
CA LEU A 151 38.65 -10.64 7.42
C LEU A 151 37.29 -10.25 6.83
N GLU A 152 37.19 -9.12 6.12
CA GLU A 152 35.97 -8.72 5.40
C GLU A 152 35.59 -9.75 4.33
N ASP A 153 36.55 -10.16 3.50
CA ASP A 153 36.33 -11.14 2.44
C ASP A 153 35.86 -12.48 3.01
N LEU A 154 36.48 -12.95 4.10
CA LEU A 154 36.05 -14.16 4.80
C LEU A 154 34.63 -14.03 5.35
N LEU A 155 34.27 -12.89 5.95
CA LEU A 155 32.93 -12.68 6.53
C LEU A 155 31.83 -12.55 5.48
N LEU A 156 32.15 -12.06 4.28
CA LEU A 156 31.19 -11.92 3.19
C LEU A 156 30.91 -13.24 2.45
N LEU A 157 31.64 -14.32 2.74
CA LEU A 157 31.33 -15.64 2.21
C LEU A 157 29.97 -16.14 2.74
N PRO A 158 29.11 -16.73 1.89
CA PRO A 158 27.77 -17.20 2.30
C PRO A 158 27.77 -18.15 3.51
N LYS A 159 28.82 -18.97 3.67
CA LYS A 159 28.98 -19.88 4.82
C LYS A 159 29.12 -19.16 6.16
N ASN A 160 29.61 -17.91 6.14
CA ASN A 160 29.90 -17.11 7.33
C ASN A 160 28.80 -16.07 7.62
N ASP A 161 27.64 -16.14 6.94
CA ASP A 161 26.52 -15.21 7.15
C ASP A 161 25.99 -15.20 8.59
N ARG A 162 26.02 -16.37 9.26
CA ARG A 162 25.70 -16.48 10.69
C ARG A 162 26.68 -15.67 11.56
N ILE A 163 27.96 -15.69 11.22
CA ILE A 163 29.00 -14.95 11.94
C ILE A 163 28.78 -13.46 11.74
N LEU A 164 28.53 -13.03 10.49
CA LEU A 164 28.21 -11.65 10.14
C LEU A 164 27.01 -11.11 10.94
N PHE A 165 25.93 -11.89 11.02
CA PHE A 165 24.75 -11.54 11.82
C PHE A 165 25.05 -11.47 13.33
N THR A 166 25.80 -12.43 13.86
CA THR A 166 26.07 -12.55 15.31
C THR A 166 26.92 -11.40 15.84
N PHE A 167 27.90 -10.92 15.06
CA PHE A 167 28.84 -9.88 15.50
C PHE A 167 28.48 -8.48 15.03
N PHE A 168 27.84 -8.34 13.86
CA PHE A 168 27.56 -7.04 13.27
C PHE A 168 26.07 -6.77 13.02
N GLY A 169 25.18 -7.72 13.31
CA GLY A 169 23.73 -7.51 13.27
C GLY A 169 23.13 -7.45 11.85
N PHE A 170 23.89 -7.78 10.81
CA PHE A 170 23.36 -7.84 9.43
C PHE A 170 23.63 -9.19 8.77
N SER A 171 22.63 -9.68 8.02
CA SER A 171 22.71 -10.89 7.19
C SER A 171 22.41 -10.52 5.74
N LEU A 172 23.18 -11.10 4.82
CA LEU A 172 22.99 -10.99 3.38
C LEU A 172 21.90 -11.97 2.91
N VAL A 173 21.79 -13.14 3.55
CA VAL A 173 20.80 -14.18 3.22
C VAL A 173 19.40 -13.80 3.73
N THR A 174 19.28 -13.26 4.95
CA THR A 174 18.00 -12.90 5.57
C THR A 174 17.26 -11.81 4.79
N LYS A 175 17.96 -10.84 4.19
CA LYS A 175 17.32 -9.79 3.35
C LYS A 175 16.68 -10.37 2.08
N ARG A 176 17.34 -11.33 1.44
CA ARG A 176 16.80 -11.99 0.23
C ARG A 176 15.64 -12.93 0.59
N GLN A 177 15.77 -13.69 1.68
CA GLN A 177 14.70 -14.58 2.17
C GLN A 177 13.48 -13.79 2.63
N SER A 178 13.66 -12.67 3.34
CA SER A 178 12.59 -11.77 3.76
C SER A 178 11.80 -11.23 2.57
N LYS A 179 12.47 -10.66 1.56
CA LYS A 179 11.79 -10.20 0.32
C LYS A 179 11.08 -11.31 -0.44
N THR A 180 11.67 -12.50 -0.47
CA THR A 180 11.05 -13.67 -1.12
C THR A 180 9.78 -14.09 -0.39
N ASN A 181 9.80 -14.08 0.94
CA ASN A 181 8.64 -14.41 1.76
C ASN A 181 7.53 -13.35 1.64
N GLU A 182 7.88 -12.07 1.64
CA GLU A 182 6.93 -10.96 1.38
C GLU A 182 6.25 -11.14 0.02
N LEU A 183 7.02 -11.38 -1.04
CA LEU A 183 6.48 -11.59 -2.38
C LEU A 183 5.57 -12.82 -2.46
N ARG A 184 5.95 -13.94 -1.81
CA ARG A 184 5.12 -15.14 -1.75
C ARG A 184 3.81 -14.90 -1.01
N SER A 185 3.86 -14.23 0.14
CA SER A 185 2.67 -13.85 0.91
C SER A 185 1.73 -13.01 0.05
N ARG A 186 2.27 -11.97 -0.60
CA ARG A 186 1.51 -11.09 -1.49
C ARG A 186 0.80 -11.84 -2.62
N ILE A 187 1.51 -12.76 -3.28
CA ILE A 187 0.93 -13.57 -4.37
C ILE A 187 -0.15 -14.52 -3.82
N ALA A 188 0.07 -15.12 -2.65
CA ALA A 188 -0.90 -16.00 -2.02
C ALA A 188 -2.19 -15.25 -1.65
N VAL A 189 -2.08 -14.08 -1.03
CA VAL A 189 -3.23 -13.20 -0.72
C VAL A 189 -3.96 -12.81 -2.01
N LYS A 190 -3.24 -12.33 -3.03
CA LYS A 190 -3.84 -11.98 -4.31
C LYS A 190 -4.62 -13.14 -4.93
N ASN A 191 -4.03 -14.34 -4.99
CA ASN A 191 -4.69 -15.51 -5.56
C ASN A 191 -5.92 -15.92 -4.74
N LYS A 192 -5.86 -15.81 -3.41
CA LYS A 192 -6.99 -16.08 -2.52
C LYS A 192 -8.13 -15.10 -2.75
N LEU A 193 -7.84 -13.81 -2.89
CA LEU A 193 -8.84 -12.79 -3.23
C LEU A 193 -9.44 -13.03 -4.62
N ILE A 194 -8.63 -13.37 -5.63
CA ILE A 194 -9.12 -13.72 -6.98
C ILE A 194 -10.09 -14.91 -6.95
N SER A 195 -9.77 -15.93 -6.15
CA SER A 195 -10.65 -17.09 -6.00
C SER A 195 -11.98 -16.76 -5.31
N LEU A 196 -12.03 -15.68 -4.53
CA LEU A 196 -13.12 -15.38 -3.62
C LEU A 196 -14.02 -14.24 -4.13
N LEU A 197 -13.43 -13.17 -4.67
CA LEU A 197 -14.15 -12.02 -5.20
C LEU A 197 -14.49 -12.18 -6.70
N GLY A 198 -13.90 -13.17 -7.36
CA GLY A 198 -14.12 -13.48 -8.78
C GLY A 198 -12.90 -13.22 -9.65
N SER A 199 -12.85 -13.86 -10.81
CA SER A 199 -11.72 -13.80 -11.76
C SER A 199 -11.78 -12.65 -12.76
N SER A 200 -12.90 -11.94 -12.83
CA SER A 200 -13.08 -10.77 -13.68
C SER A 200 -12.26 -9.59 -13.17
N ALA A 201 -11.79 -8.72 -14.09
CA ALA A 201 -11.02 -7.53 -13.72
C ALA A 201 -11.84 -6.56 -12.83
N VAL A 202 -13.11 -6.39 -13.19
CA VAL A 202 -14.14 -5.69 -12.43
C VAL A 202 -15.09 -6.73 -11.84
N PHE A 203 -15.42 -6.58 -10.57
CA PHE A 203 -16.33 -7.41 -9.80
C PHE A 203 -17.11 -6.51 -8.84
N TYR A 204 -18.04 -7.04 -8.05
CA TYR A 204 -18.70 -6.28 -7.00
C TYR A 204 -19.03 -7.24 -5.87
N GLN A 205 -18.26 -7.18 -4.79
CA GLN A 205 -18.40 -8.10 -3.67
C GLN A 205 -18.27 -7.36 -2.35
N ASP A 206 -19.24 -7.57 -1.47
CA ASP A 206 -19.20 -7.05 -0.10
C ASP A 206 -18.14 -7.79 0.71
N VAL A 207 -17.30 -7.03 1.40
CA VAL A 207 -16.24 -7.52 2.28
C VAL A 207 -16.22 -6.71 3.57
N LEU A 208 -15.76 -7.34 4.65
CA LEU A 208 -15.50 -6.66 5.91
C LEU A 208 -13.99 -6.43 6.06
N LEU A 209 -13.58 -5.17 6.12
CA LEU A 209 -12.20 -4.77 6.40
C LEU A 209 -12.02 -4.65 7.90
N ARG A 210 -11.04 -5.34 8.49
CA ARG A 210 -10.79 -5.36 9.95
C ARG A 210 -9.34 -5.03 10.27
N ASP A 211 -9.14 -4.17 11.25
CA ASP A 211 -7.82 -3.94 11.83
C ASP A 211 -7.40 -5.16 12.65
N LEU A 212 -6.13 -5.51 12.60
CA LEU A 212 -5.55 -6.61 13.39
C LEU A 212 -5.52 -6.30 14.88
N ASN A 213 -5.48 -5.01 15.23
CA ASN A 213 -5.40 -4.55 16.61
C ASN A 213 -6.79 -4.24 17.21
N ASP A 214 -7.86 -4.67 16.53
CA ASP A 214 -9.22 -4.47 17.01
C ASP A 214 -9.66 -5.60 17.95
N ASP A 215 -9.95 -5.23 19.19
CA ASP A 215 -10.49 -6.12 20.23
C ASP A 215 -11.98 -5.85 20.51
N CYS A 216 -12.59 -4.85 19.86
CA CYS A 216 -13.94 -4.39 20.18
C CYS A 216 -15.03 -4.95 19.26
N TYR A 217 -14.67 -5.49 18.09
CA TYR A 217 -15.62 -6.16 17.21
C TYR A 217 -16.43 -7.27 17.93
N PRO A 218 -17.74 -7.40 17.67
CA PRO A 218 -18.54 -6.62 16.71
C PRO A 218 -19.14 -5.32 17.29
N PHE A 219 -18.78 -4.92 18.51
CA PHE A 219 -19.44 -3.83 19.23
C PHE A 219 -18.77 -2.47 18.98
N ALA A 220 -19.27 -1.73 17.98
CA ALA A 220 -18.79 -0.38 17.65
C ALA A 220 -18.85 0.59 18.85
N ASP A 221 -19.91 0.49 19.67
CA ASP A 221 -20.15 1.41 20.79
C ASP A 221 -19.12 1.33 21.93
N LEU A 222 -18.32 0.25 21.97
CA LEU A 222 -17.27 0.07 22.97
C LEU A 222 -15.99 0.85 22.63
N ASP A 223 -15.86 1.32 21.38
CA ASP A 223 -14.73 2.14 20.93
C ASP A 223 -15.19 3.60 20.71
N PRO A 224 -14.81 4.54 21.60
CA PRO A 224 -15.17 5.95 21.49
C PRO A 224 -14.70 6.61 20.19
N ASP A 225 -13.62 6.10 19.59
CA ASP A 225 -13.02 6.65 18.39
C ASP A 225 -13.58 6.01 17.10
N PHE A 226 -14.49 5.03 17.22
CA PHE A 226 -15.03 4.28 16.07
C PHE A 226 -15.68 5.18 15.02
N ALA A 227 -16.40 6.22 15.46
CA ALA A 227 -17.06 7.17 14.57
C ALA A 227 -16.06 7.99 13.72
N VAL A 228 -14.82 8.14 14.17
CA VAL A 228 -13.78 8.94 13.50
C VAL A 228 -12.81 8.03 12.74
N MET A 229 -12.47 6.88 13.33
CA MET A 229 -11.54 5.91 12.78
C MET A 229 -12.09 4.50 13.06
N PRO A 230 -13.04 4.01 12.25
CA PRO A 230 -13.65 2.71 12.47
C PRO A 230 -12.59 1.64 12.27
N LYS A 231 -12.33 0.83 13.29
CA LYS A 231 -11.34 -0.28 13.22
C LYS A 231 -11.85 -1.47 12.41
N TRP A 232 -13.12 -1.47 12.07
CA TRP A 232 -13.69 -2.39 11.10
C TRP A 232 -14.78 -1.68 10.31
N GLN A 233 -14.94 -2.04 9.03
CA GLN A 233 -15.99 -1.47 8.19
C GLN A 233 -16.38 -2.41 7.05
N ARG A 234 -17.68 -2.42 6.75
CA ARG A 234 -18.22 -3.07 5.57
C ARG A 234 -18.01 -2.18 4.35
N THR A 235 -17.55 -2.76 3.25
CA THR A 235 -17.34 -2.06 1.99
C THR A 235 -17.58 -3.00 0.81
N THR A 236 -17.80 -2.45 -0.38
CA THR A 236 -17.88 -3.22 -1.61
C THR A 236 -16.56 -3.11 -2.36
N ALA A 237 -15.84 -4.22 -2.47
CA ALA A 237 -14.67 -4.32 -3.33
C ALA A 237 -15.12 -4.50 -4.79
N PHE A 238 -14.52 -3.76 -5.73
CA PHE A 238 -15.03 -3.71 -7.10
C PHE A 238 -13.99 -3.88 -8.22
N GLU A 239 -12.70 -3.65 -7.96
CA GLU A 239 -11.68 -3.79 -9.02
C GLU A 239 -10.34 -4.26 -8.48
N TYR A 240 -9.62 -5.07 -9.28
CA TYR A 240 -8.23 -5.41 -9.01
C TYR A 240 -7.26 -4.33 -9.50
N HIS A 241 -6.38 -3.90 -8.61
CA HIS A 241 -5.23 -3.06 -8.93
C HIS A 241 -3.92 -3.87 -8.83
N PRO A 242 -2.84 -3.56 -9.58
CA PRO A 242 -1.57 -4.26 -9.45
C PRO A 242 -0.98 -4.28 -8.03
N LEU A 243 -1.33 -3.30 -7.20
CA LEU A 243 -0.89 -3.18 -5.81
C LEU A 243 -1.90 -3.68 -4.78
N GLY A 244 -3.17 -3.92 -5.16
CA GLY A 244 -4.23 -4.17 -4.20
C GLY A 244 -5.62 -4.36 -4.80
N ILE A 245 -6.65 -4.08 -4.01
CA ILE A 245 -8.05 -4.04 -4.45
C ILE A 245 -8.65 -2.66 -4.20
N TRP A 246 -9.51 -2.20 -5.10
CA TRP A 246 -10.31 -0.99 -4.92
C TRP A 246 -11.63 -1.32 -4.23
N CYS A 247 -11.99 -0.46 -3.28
CA CYS A 247 -13.20 -0.56 -2.48
C CYS A 247 -13.97 0.77 -2.54
N HIS A 248 -15.30 0.69 -2.61
CA HIS A 248 -16.14 1.87 -2.47
C HIS A 248 -16.27 2.25 -1.00
N VAL A 249 -15.72 3.40 -0.62
CA VAL A 249 -15.65 3.87 0.77
C VAL A 249 -16.92 4.63 1.13
N HIS A 250 -17.23 5.66 0.33
CA HIS A 250 -18.45 6.45 0.47
C HIS A 250 -19.05 6.78 -0.88
N GLU A 251 -20.36 7.01 -0.91
CA GLU A 251 -21.04 7.61 -2.05
C GLU A 251 -21.99 8.69 -1.53
N TYR A 252 -21.94 9.87 -2.15
CA TYR A 252 -22.71 11.04 -1.71
C TYR A 252 -23.45 11.69 -2.87
N PHE A 253 -24.55 12.36 -2.57
CA PHE A 253 -25.14 13.34 -3.47
C PHE A 253 -24.18 14.51 -3.65
N GLY A 254 -23.93 14.88 -4.90
CA GLY A 254 -22.92 15.86 -5.29
C GLY A 254 -23.43 16.92 -6.25
N TYR A 255 -22.73 18.04 -6.22
CA TYR A 255 -22.83 19.15 -7.16
C TYR A 255 -21.51 19.24 -7.93
N ILE A 256 -21.59 19.49 -9.24
CA ILE A 256 -20.40 19.79 -10.04
C ILE A 256 -20.63 20.92 -11.04
N ASP A 257 -19.59 21.73 -11.23
CA ASP A 257 -19.47 22.71 -12.29
C ASP A 257 -18.20 22.40 -13.10
N LEU A 258 -18.37 21.83 -14.28
CA LEU A 258 -17.26 21.44 -15.16
C LEU A 258 -16.52 22.65 -15.75
N GLU A 259 -17.19 23.79 -15.90
CA GLU A 259 -16.60 25.00 -16.48
C GLU A 259 -15.68 25.69 -15.46
N LYS A 260 -16.16 25.82 -14.23
CA LYS A 260 -15.39 26.40 -13.13
C LYS A 260 -14.44 25.42 -12.45
N LYS A 261 -14.61 24.12 -12.73
CA LYS A 261 -13.96 23.01 -12.01
C LYS A 261 -14.22 23.09 -10.50
N GLU A 262 -15.48 23.29 -10.14
CA GLU A 262 -15.92 23.36 -8.75
C GLU A 262 -16.82 22.16 -8.43
N TYR A 263 -16.77 21.68 -7.19
CA TYR A 263 -17.65 20.60 -6.73
C TYR A 263 -18.02 20.77 -5.27
N ASP A 264 -19.10 20.11 -4.86
CA ASP A 264 -19.44 19.91 -3.45
C ASP A 264 -20.22 18.61 -3.28
N TYR A 265 -20.33 18.11 -2.04
CA TYR A 265 -21.16 16.95 -1.72
C TYR A 265 -21.75 17.04 -0.32
N VAL A 266 -22.86 16.33 -0.13
CA VAL A 266 -23.59 16.25 1.13
C VAL A 266 -23.10 15.05 1.93
N SER A 267 -22.31 15.28 2.98
CA SER A 267 -21.79 14.21 3.86
C SER A 267 -22.80 13.71 4.89
N LEU A 268 -24.02 14.26 4.92
CA LEU A 268 -25.06 13.90 5.91
C LEU A 268 -25.68 12.52 5.66
N HIS A 269 -25.56 11.98 4.45
CA HIS A 269 -26.08 10.66 4.09
C HIS A 269 -25.13 9.98 3.12
N ASP A 270 -24.52 8.89 3.56
CA ASP A 270 -23.68 8.01 2.75
C ASP A 270 -24.50 6.83 2.23
N PHE A 271 -24.48 6.58 0.93
CA PHE A 271 -25.20 5.46 0.33
C PHE A 271 -24.54 4.09 0.63
N ILE A 272 -23.28 4.07 1.06
CA ILE A 272 -22.53 2.84 1.31
C ILE A 272 -22.71 2.35 2.74
N SER A 273 -22.95 3.26 3.70
CA SER A 273 -23.22 2.93 5.09
C SER A 273 -24.53 2.13 5.22
N LYS A 274 -24.41 0.80 5.29
CA LYS A 274 -25.49 -0.11 5.66
C LYS A 274 -25.48 -0.25 7.18
N ASP A 275 -26.45 0.33 7.86
CA ASP A 275 -26.67 0.06 9.28
C ASP A 275 -27.38 -1.28 9.46
N ASP A 276 -26.98 -1.98 10.50
CA ASP A 276 -27.58 -3.21 10.95
C ASP A 276 -28.81 -2.90 11.85
N TYR A 277 -29.97 -3.38 11.39
CA TYR A 277 -31.13 -3.83 12.18
C TYR A 277 -31.74 -2.92 13.29
N ASP A 278 -31.71 -1.59 13.17
CA ASP A 278 -32.63 -0.73 13.95
C ASP A 278 -33.66 -0.04 13.04
N ASP A 279 -34.91 -0.51 13.14
CA ASP A 279 -36.05 -0.01 12.37
C ASP A 279 -36.23 1.52 12.55
N GLU A 280 -36.00 2.08 13.73
CA GLU A 280 -36.23 3.51 13.97
C GLU A 280 -35.13 4.38 13.33
N LEU A 281 -33.87 3.96 13.41
CA LEU A 281 -32.76 4.63 12.72
C LEU A 281 -32.89 4.53 11.20
N SER A 282 -33.38 3.38 10.71
CA SER A 282 -33.62 3.18 9.27
C SER A 282 -34.66 4.15 8.71
N ILE A 283 -35.75 4.40 9.45
CA ILE A 283 -36.81 5.36 9.06
C ILE A 283 -36.25 6.77 9.03
N ARG A 284 -35.54 7.21 10.09
CA ARG A 284 -34.94 8.56 10.14
C ARG A 284 -33.94 8.78 9.00
N ARG A 285 -33.12 7.77 8.66
CA ARG A 285 -32.22 7.82 7.51
C ARG A 285 -32.97 7.92 6.20
N HIS A 286 -34.05 7.16 6.03
CA HIS A 286 -34.87 7.22 4.83
C HIS A 286 -35.50 8.61 4.65
N GLU A 287 -36.06 9.19 5.72
CA GLU A 287 -36.60 10.55 5.70
C GLU A 287 -35.53 11.59 5.35
N GLN A 288 -34.36 11.49 5.98
CA GLN A 288 -33.23 12.38 5.70
C GLN A 288 -32.73 12.24 4.25
N GLN A 289 -32.62 11.01 3.75
CA GLN A 289 -32.25 10.72 2.37
C GLN A 289 -33.26 11.32 1.40
N MET A 290 -34.55 11.14 1.65
CA MET A 290 -35.63 11.71 0.83
C MET A 290 -35.55 13.23 0.81
N MET A 291 -35.34 13.87 1.96
CA MET A 291 -35.19 15.33 2.07
C MET A 291 -33.96 15.85 1.30
N ILE A 292 -32.80 15.20 1.45
CA ILE A 292 -31.58 15.56 0.70
C ILE A 292 -31.82 15.37 -0.79
N ARG A 293 -32.36 14.21 -1.19
CA ARG A 293 -32.65 13.87 -2.58
C ARG A 293 -33.57 14.90 -3.21
N SER A 294 -34.68 15.25 -2.56
CA SER A 294 -35.62 16.22 -3.10
C SER A 294 -34.94 17.58 -3.35
N ASN A 295 -34.10 18.06 -2.42
CA ASN A 295 -33.37 19.31 -2.61
C ASN A 295 -32.29 19.20 -3.71
N TRP A 296 -31.59 18.08 -3.77
CA TRP A 296 -30.59 17.79 -4.81
C TRP A 296 -31.21 17.73 -6.22
N GLU A 297 -32.43 17.21 -6.33
CA GLU A 297 -33.17 17.16 -7.60
C GLU A 297 -33.59 18.54 -8.13
N LEU A 298 -33.57 19.60 -7.30
CA LEU A 298 -33.83 20.99 -7.75
C LEU A 298 -32.64 21.61 -8.49
N LEU A 299 -31.45 21.01 -8.40
CA LEU A 299 -30.29 21.48 -9.15
C LEU A 299 -30.51 21.25 -10.65
N PRO A 300 -29.88 22.03 -11.53
CA PRO A 300 -29.81 21.67 -12.94
C PRO A 300 -29.20 20.28 -13.12
N ARG A 301 -29.80 19.42 -13.95
CA ARG A 301 -29.38 18.01 -14.08
C ARG A 301 -27.93 17.82 -14.45
N HIS A 302 -27.39 18.66 -15.32
CA HIS A 302 -25.98 18.62 -15.71
C HIS A 302 -24.99 18.92 -14.57
N GLN A 303 -25.50 19.40 -13.43
CA GLN A 303 -24.72 19.65 -12.20
C GLN A 303 -25.01 18.60 -11.11
N GLN A 304 -26.03 17.75 -11.31
CA GLN A 304 -26.37 16.68 -10.40
C GLN A 304 -25.45 15.49 -10.63
N VAL A 305 -24.66 15.14 -9.63
CA VAL A 305 -23.77 13.98 -9.71
C VAL A 305 -23.81 13.17 -8.43
N LYS A 306 -23.37 11.91 -8.52
CA LYS A 306 -23.02 11.11 -7.35
C LYS A 306 -21.51 11.02 -7.26
N ILE A 307 -20.97 11.49 -6.15
CA ILE A 307 -19.53 11.47 -5.90
C ILE A 307 -19.21 10.21 -5.12
N LYS A 308 -18.33 9.39 -5.68
CA LYS A 308 -17.82 8.16 -5.06
C LYS A 308 -16.44 8.44 -4.48
N MET A 309 -16.21 7.99 -3.26
CA MET A 309 -14.89 7.94 -2.66
C MET A 309 -14.41 6.50 -2.72
N GLU A 310 -13.26 6.29 -3.35
CA GLU A 310 -12.71 4.96 -3.59
C GLU A 310 -11.37 4.80 -2.91
N GLY A 311 -11.18 3.66 -2.25
CA GLY A 311 -10.04 3.37 -1.40
C GLY A 311 -9.25 2.17 -1.87
N LEU A 312 -7.92 2.31 -1.96
CA LEU A 312 -7.04 1.22 -2.34
C LEU A 312 -6.53 0.49 -1.09
N VAL A 313 -6.90 -0.78 -0.93
CA VAL A 313 -6.34 -1.68 0.07
C VAL A 313 -5.18 -2.45 -0.56
N LYS A 314 -3.94 -2.28 -0.09
CA LYS A 314 -2.78 -2.95 -0.68
C LYS A 314 -2.70 -4.41 -0.25
N TYR A 315 -2.26 -5.28 -1.16
CA TYR A 315 -1.99 -6.68 -0.84
C TYR A 315 -0.95 -6.88 0.26
N ASN A 316 -0.01 -5.94 0.39
CA ASN A 316 1.04 -6.01 1.43
C ASN A 316 0.51 -5.74 2.83
N ASP A 317 -0.61 -5.03 2.94
CA ASP A 317 -1.17 -4.61 4.22
C ASP A 317 -2.15 -5.67 4.75
N ILE A 318 -2.60 -6.58 3.87
CA ILE A 318 -3.49 -7.70 4.20
C ILE A 318 -2.68 -8.84 4.82
N VAL A 319 -3.04 -9.22 6.03
CA VAL A 319 -2.38 -10.29 6.79
C VAL A 319 -3.14 -11.61 6.70
N LEU A 320 -4.47 -11.55 6.75
CA LEU A 320 -5.32 -12.73 6.67
C LEU A 320 -6.62 -12.43 5.90
N VAL A 321 -7.14 -13.45 5.24
CA VAL A 321 -8.47 -13.42 4.61
C VAL A 321 -9.27 -14.59 5.14
N ASP A 322 -10.38 -14.34 5.82
CA ASP A 322 -11.41 -15.33 6.09
C ASP A 322 -12.42 -15.32 4.95
N SER A 323 -12.63 -16.46 4.32
CA SER A 323 -13.55 -16.57 3.19
C SER A 323 -15.02 -16.63 3.57
N LYS A 324 -15.33 -16.97 4.82
CA LYS A 324 -16.70 -17.22 5.28
C LYS A 324 -17.24 -16.09 6.15
N GLY A 325 -16.36 -15.45 6.91
CA GLY A 325 -16.76 -14.50 7.95
C GLY A 325 -17.30 -15.23 9.17
N ASP A 326 -18.28 -14.63 9.84
CA ASP A 326 -18.90 -15.16 11.06
C ASP A 326 -20.42 -15.00 11.05
N PHE A 327 -21.06 -15.20 12.21
CA PHE A 327 -22.51 -15.14 12.35
C PHE A 327 -23.06 -13.70 12.28
N GLU A 328 -22.23 -12.70 12.57
CA GLU A 328 -22.63 -11.29 12.53
C GLU A 328 -22.55 -10.78 11.09
N TYR A 329 -21.44 -11.10 10.42
CA TYR A 329 -21.20 -10.76 9.02
C TYR A 329 -20.81 -12.02 8.23
N GLU A 330 -21.81 -12.63 7.59
CA GLU A 330 -21.68 -13.78 6.67
C GLU A 330 -21.08 -13.36 5.31
N MET A 331 -19.92 -12.72 5.35
CA MET A 331 -19.18 -12.28 4.17
C MET A 331 -17.67 -12.40 4.42
N PRO A 332 -16.83 -12.31 3.39
CA PRO A 332 -15.39 -12.42 3.58
C PRO A 332 -14.83 -11.32 4.50
N HIS A 333 -14.03 -11.71 5.50
CA HIS A 333 -13.31 -10.78 6.36
C HIS A 333 -11.86 -10.66 5.88
N ILE A 334 -11.39 -9.44 5.70
CA ILE A 334 -10.02 -9.13 5.33
C ILE A 334 -9.39 -8.45 6.53
N PHE A 335 -8.42 -9.12 7.15
CA PHE A 335 -7.64 -8.59 8.26
C PHE A 335 -6.40 -7.91 7.73
N LEU A 336 -6.20 -6.66 8.11
CA LEU A 336 -5.11 -5.84 7.63
C LEU A 336 -4.59 -4.92 8.74
N GLU A 337 -3.38 -4.41 8.57
CA GLU A 337 -2.82 -3.42 9.49
C GLU A 337 -3.18 -2.01 9.02
N TYR A 338 -3.89 -1.26 9.88
CA TYR A 338 -4.37 0.07 9.50
C TYR A 338 -3.20 1.07 9.43
N GLN A 339 -3.01 1.69 8.26
CA GLN A 339 -1.96 2.67 8.02
C GLN A 339 -2.44 4.08 8.39
N GLY A 340 -2.78 4.28 9.67
CA GLY A 340 -3.07 5.60 10.24
C GLY A 340 -4.21 6.36 9.54
N LYS A 341 -3.94 7.61 9.10
CA LYS A 341 -4.92 8.68 8.79
C LYS A 341 -6.12 8.30 7.88
N PHE A 342 -6.01 7.24 7.08
CA PHE A 342 -7.05 6.82 6.14
C PHE A 342 -7.59 5.40 6.45
N GLY A 343 -7.37 4.92 7.67
CA GLY A 343 -7.80 3.58 8.10
C GLY A 343 -7.17 2.48 7.25
N PRO A 344 -7.96 1.63 6.58
CA PRO A 344 -7.44 0.50 5.80
C PRO A 344 -6.90 0.89 4.42
N TYR A 345 -7.04 2.16 4.01
CA TYR A 345 -6.76 2.59 2.65
C TYR A 345 -5.39 3.27 2.54
N ALA A 346 -4.58 2.78 1.61
CA ALA A 346 -3.31 3.43 1.29
C ALA A 346 -3.46 4.68 0.41
N ARG A 347 -4.61 4.82 -0.25
CA ARG A 347 -4.96 5.94 -1.13
C ARG A 347 -6.47 6.07 -1.20
N LEU A 348 -6.96 7.30 -1.17
CA LEU A 348 -8.35 7.66 -1.45
C LEU A 348 -8.43 8.48 -2.74
N LEU A 349 -9.49 8.27 -3.52
CA LEU A 349 -9.81 8.99 -4.74
C LEU A 349 -11.26 9.46 -4.70
N ASP A 350 -11.48 10.73 -5.04
CA ASP A 350 -12.81 11.28 -5.29
C ASP A 350 -13.10 11.17 -6.80
N VAL A 351 -14.13 10.40 -7.14
CA VAL A 351 -14.51 10.09 -8.52
C VAL A 351 -15.97 10.47 -8.75
N VAL A 352 -16.29 10.90 -9.96
CA VAL A 352 -17.65 11.13 -10.41
C VAL A 352 -17.88 10.44 -11.75
N ASP A 353 -19.03 9.81 -11.92
CA ASP A 353 -19.48 9.28 -13.21
C ASP A 353 -20.37 10.33 -13.89
N ILE A 354 -19.97 10.78 -15.07
CA ILE A 354 -20.75 11.69 -15.92
C ILE A 354 -20.88 11.03 -17.29
N ASN A 355 -22.10 10.66 -17.66
CA ASN A 355 -22.42 10.03 -18.95
C ASN A 355 -21.62 8.74 -19.24
N GLY A 356 -21.26 7.98 -18.20
CA GLY A 356 -20.48 6.74 -18.33
C GLY A 356 -18.97 6.97 -18.41
N GLU A 357 -18.51 8.21 -18.25
CA GLU A 357 -17.09 8.53 -18.08
C GLU A 357 -16.78 8.86 -16.61
N GLU A 358 -15.79 8.18 -16.05
CA GLU A 358 -15.29 8.47 -14.71
C GLU A 358 -14.27 9.61 -14.75
N ILE A 359 -14.56 10.65 -13.97
CA ILE A 359 -13.73 11.85 -13.86
C ILE A 359 -13.16 11.93 -12.45
N LEU A 360 -11.83 12.05 -12.36
CA LEU A 360 -11.13 12.27 -11.10
C LEU A 360 -11.25 13.74 -10.69
N LEU A 361 -11.73 13.99 -9.46
CA LEU A 361 -11.93 15.36 -8.93
C LEU A 361 -10.65 16.01 -8.41
N LYS A 362 -9.46 15.45 -8.68
CA LYS A 362 -8.16 15.94 -8.21
C LYS A 362 -7.89 17.39 -8.60
N ASP A 363 -8.32 17.79 -9.80
CA ASP A 363 -8.11 19.13 -10.34
C ASP A 363 -9.32 20.07 -10.13
N PHE A 364 -10.31 19.62 -9.34
CA PHE A 364 -11.48 20.38 -8.98
C PHE A 364 -11.31 20.99 -7.59
N LYS A 365 -11.92 22.16 -7.38
CA LYS A 365 -11.94 22.84 -6.09
C LYS A 365 -13.25 22.57 -5.38
N ARG A 366 -13.17 22.07 -4.14
CA ARG A 366 -14.37 21.97 -3.30
C ARG A 366 -14.85 23.37 -2.89
N VAL A 367 -16.12 23.66 -3.13
CA VAL A 367 -16.83 24.86 -2.68
C VAL A 367 -17.95 24.48 -1.72
N LYS A 368 -18.42 25.41 -0.87
CA LYS A 368 -19.60 25.17 -0.03
C LYS A 368 -20.84 25.57 -0.81
N TYR A 369 -21.44 24.60 -1.49
CA TYR A 369 -22.66 24.77 -2.28
C TYR A 369 -23.89 24.33 -1.48
N PHE A 370 -23.81 23.19 -0.79
CA PHE A 370 -24.92 22.68 -0.01
C PHE A 370 -25.03 23.37 1.36
N PRO A 371 -26.26 23.54 1.88
CA PRO A 371 -26.49 24.07 3.21
C PRO A 371 -26.11 23.03 4.28
N ASP A 372 -25.80 23.51 5.50
CA ASP A 372 -25.50 22.62 6.63
C ASP A 372 -26.75 21.85 7.12
N LYS A 373 -27.95 22.36 6.81
CA LYS A 373 -29.24 21.75 7.13
C LYS A 373 -30.16 21.86 5.92
N PHE A 374 -30.84 20.76 5.62
CA PHE A 374 -31.86 20.71 4.58
C PHE A 374 -33.24 20.99 5.20
N GLU A 375 -34.09 21.66 4.43
CA GLU A 375 -35.48 21.93 4.79
C GLU A 375 -36.41 21.18 3.82
N GLU A 376 -37.64 20.92 4.28
CA GLU A 376 -38.70 20.42 3.40
C GLU A 376 -38.99 21.40 2.26
N ILE A 377 -39.21 20.84 1.06
CA ILE A 377 -39.52 21.65 -0.11
C ILE A 377 -40.93 22.22 0.02
N LYS A 378 -41.01 23.54 0.15
CA LYS A 378 -42.25 24.28 -0.04
C LYS A 378 -42.53 24.40 -1.53
N LEU A 379 -43.57 23.70 -1.98
CA LEU A 379 -44.04 23.74 -3.36
C LEU A 379 -44.50 25.16 -3.73
N GLY A 380 -44.28 25.50 -5.00
CA GLY A 380 -44.62 26.79 -5.57
C GLY A 380 -46.07 26.88 -6.00
N ARG A 381 -46.34 27.74 -6.98
CA ARG A 381 -47.68 27.92 -7.54
C ARG A 381 -48.06 26.72 -8.41
N VAL A 382 -49.31 26.28 -8.28
CA VAL A 382 -49.90 25.32 -9.21
C VAL A 382 -50.48 26.08 -10.40
N HIS A 383 -50.05 25.69 -11.61
CA HIS A 383 -50.50 26.26 -12.88
C HIS A 383 -51.38 25.24 -13.61
N GLU A 384 -52.69 25.47 -13.59
CA GLU A 384 -53.67 24.61 -14.27
C GLU A 384 -53.97 25.07 -15.70
N ASP A 385 -53.86 26.38 -15.95
CA ASP A 385 -54.25 27.02 -17.22
C ASP A 385 -53.11 27.05 -18.24
N LEU A 386 -51.94 26.50 -17.91
CA LEU A 386 -50.79 26.50 -18.81
C LEU A 386 -51.02 25.45 -19.92
N GLN A 387 -51.35 25.92 -21.12
CA GLN A 387 -51.49 25.06 -22.28
C GLN A 387 -50.09 24.60 -22.75
N ILE A 388 -49.73 23.37 -22.38
CA ILE A 388 -48.53 22.68 -22.85
C ILE A 388 -49.00 21.39 -23.54
N GLU A 389 -48.64 21.24 -24.82
CA GLU A 389 -48.95 20.04 -25.60
C GLU A 389 -48.13 18.86 -25.06
N PHE A 390 -48.78 17.79 -24.56
CA PHE A 390 -48.12 16.65 -23.93
C PHE A 390 -47.11 15.94 -24.86
N SER A 391 -47.44 15.83 -26.14
CA SER A 391 -46.58 15.26 -27.20
C SER A 391 -45.25 15.99 -27.37
N THR A 392 -45.11 17.21 -26.87
CA THR A 392 -43.87 17.99 -26.95
C THR A 392 -42.85 17.64 -25.87
N LEU A 393 -43.25 16.90 -24.82
CA LEU A 393 -42.42 16.59 -23.66
C LEU A 393 -41.67 15.26 -23.74
N PHE A 394 -42.02 14.39 -24.70
CA PHE A 394 -41.46 13.04 -24.81
C PHE A 394 -40.66 12.90 -26.11
N GLY A 395 -39.34 12.84 -25.97
CA GLY A 395 -38.42 12.42 -27.02
C GLY A 395 -37.59 11.23 -26.53
N VAL A 396 -37.87 10.05 -27.07
CA VAL A 396 -37.09 8.79 -27.06
C VAL A 396 -36.48 8.37 -25.72
N ASP A 397 -37.28 7.67 -24.92
CA ASP A 397 -37.09 6.28 -24.43
C ASP A 397 -38.03 6.10 -23.22
N GLU A 398 -39.22 5.52 -23.43
CA GLU A 398 -40.18 5.24 -22.36
C GLU A 398 -39.72 4.10 -21.43
N ASP A 399 -38.71 3.33 -21.82
CA ASP A 399 -38.37 2.04 -21.21
C ASP A 399 -37.42 2.10 -20.00
N LYS A 400 -37.06 3.29 -19.48
CA LYS A 400 -36.15 3.39 -18.33
C LYS A 400 -36.62 4.42 -17.31
N HIS A 401 -37.63 4.11 -16.50
CA HIS A 401 -37.94 4.60 -15.12
C HIS A 401 -37.52 6.02 -14.62
N ASN A 402 -37.15 6.94 -15.49
CA ASN A 402 -36.68 8.30 -15.25
C ASN A 402 -37.16 9.13 -16.44
N LEU A 403 -38.47 9.44 -16.45
CA LEU A 403 -39.11 10.22 -17.50
C LEU A 403 -38.52 11.64 -17.52
N TRP A 404 -37.52 11.83 -18.38
CA TRP A 404 -36.83 13.10 -18.58
C TRP A 404 -37.69 14.02 -19.43
N SER A 405 -38.27 15.05 -18.82
CA SER A 405 -38.98 16.09 -19.57
C SER A 405 -38.41 17.46 -19.27
N ALA A 406 -38.19 18.25 -20.32
CA ALA A 406 -37.77 19.65 -20.23
C ALA A 406 -38.58 20.47 -21.22
N LEU A 407 -38.90 21.71 -20.85
CA LEU A 407 -39.51 22.69 -21.74
C LEU A 407 -38.45 23.68 -22.23
N TYR A 408 -38.53 24.04 -23.50
CA TYR A 408 -37.65 25.00 -24.14
C TYR A 408 -38.46 26.21 -24.63
N SER A 409 -37.97 27.43 -24.37
CA SER A 409 -38.58 28.68 -24.88
C SER A 409 -37.53 29.70 -25.29
N ILE A 410 -37.85 30.49 -26.33
CA ILE A 410 -37.05 31.64 -26.81
C ILE A 410 -37.84 32.96 -26.65
N ASP A 411 -39.16 32.88 -26.50
CA ASP A 411 -40.17 33.94 -26.60
C ASP A 411 -40.78 34.30 -25.24
N ASP A 412 -40.12 33.96 -24.14
CA ASP A 412 -40.57 34.19 -22.76
C ASP A 412 -41.93 33.57 -22.40
N ARG A 413 -42.44 32.63 -23.22
CA ARG A 413 -43.74 31.95 -23.06
C ARG A 413 -43.98 31.31 -21.69
N TYR A 414 -42.90 30.91 -21.03
CA TYR A 414 -42.92 30.20 -19.75
C TYR A 414 -42.27 31.01 -18.61
N THR A 415 -42.03 32.31 -18.77
CA THR A 415 -41.34 33.14 -17.75
C THR A 415 -42.07 33.23 -16.42
N GLN A 416 -43.36 32.94 -16.38
CA GLN A 416 -44.16 32.80 -15.17
C GLN A 416 -43.79 31.57 -14.33
N LEU A 417 -43.16 30.55 -14.92
CA LEU A 417 -42.75 29.34 -14.22
C LEU A 417 -41.46 29.57 -13.45
N LYS A 418 -41.48 29.21 -12.17
CA LYS A 418 -40.31 29.23 -11.29
C LYS A 418 -39.96 27.82 -10.83
N SER A 419 -38.73 27.64 -10.35
CA SER A 419 -38.37 26.40 -9.63
C SER A 419 -39.35 26.16 -8.48
N LYS A 420 -39.75 24.89 -8.30
CA LYS A 420 -40.78 24.37 -7.38
C LYS A 420 -42.23 24.62 -7.80
N ASP A 421 -42.51 25.38 -8.87
CA ASP A 421 -43.86 25.48 -9.40
C ASP A 421 -44.33 24.14 -9.97
N ILE A 422 -45.64 23.94 -10.02
CA ILE A 422 -46.26 22.72 -10.50
C ILE A 422 -47.10 23.02 -11.71
N ILE A 423 -46.99 22.16 -12.72
CA ILE A 423 -47.74 22.20 -13.96
C ILE A 423 -48.65 20.98 -13.99
N LEU A 424 -49.93 21.18 -14.26
CA LEU A 424 -50.87 20.10 -14.55
C LEU A 424 -50.92 19.88 -16.05
N LEU A 425 -50.57 18.67 -16.46
CA LEU A 425 -50.59 18.26 -17.86
C LEU A 425 -51.57 17.12 -18.05
N SER A 426 -52.52 17.28 -18.95
CA SER A 426 -53.39 16.19 -19.37
C SER A 426 -52.64 15.29 -20.37
N ASP A 427 -52.96 13.99 -20.37
CA ASP A 427 -52.60 13.10 -21.47
C ASP A 427 -53.29 13.49 -22.78
N GLU A 428 -52.89 12.85 -23.89
CA GLU A 428 -53.43 13.15 -25.24
C GLU A 428 -54.94 12.94 -25.34
N GLU A 429 -55.51 12.04 -24.52
CA GLU A 429 -56.94 11.75 -24.46
C GLU A 429 -57.71 12.65 -23.47
N GLY A 430 -56.99 13.43 -22.64
CA GLY A 430 -57.56 14.35 -21.65
C GLY A 430 -58.12 13.67 -20.39
N GLU A 431 -57.95 12.36 -20.25
CA GLU A 431 -58.52 11.54 -19.18
C GLU A 431 -57.70 11.59 -17.89
N LYS A 432 -56.36 11.71 -17.98
CA LYS A 432 -55.48 11.74 -16.81
C LYS A 432 -54.68 13.03 -16.76
N LYS A 433 -54.73 13.69 -15.61
CA LYS A 433 -53.87 14.84 -15.29
C LYS A 433 -52.66 14.38 -14.50
N TYR A 434 -51.47 14.65 -15.01
CA TYR A 434 -50.20 14.43 -14.34
C TYR A 434 -49.67 15.75 -13.77
N ARG A 435 -49.15 15.69 -12.55
CA ARG A 435 -48.49 16.82 -11.91
C ARG A 435 -46.99 16.75 -12.16
N TRP A 436 -46.44 17.83 -12.69
CA TRP A 436 -45.03 17.97 -12.98
C TRP A 436 -44.46 19.14 -12.20
N MET A 437 -43.41 18.90 -11.43
CA MET A 437 -42.70 19.96 -10.73
C MET A 437 -41.57 20.49 -11.61
N VAL A 438 -41.48 21.81 -11.71
CA VAL A 438 -40.32 22.50 -12.30
C VAL A 438 -39.16 22.39 -11.32
N THR A 439 -38.16 21.58 -11.63
CA THR A 439 -37.01 21.39 -10.75
C THR A 439 -36.05 22.56 -10.85
N SER A 440 -35.63 22.90 -12.08
CA SER A 440 -34.66 23.94 -12.35
C SER A 440 -35.08 24.81 -13.54
N VAL A 441 -34.68 26.09 -13.51
CA VAL A 441 -34.91 27.06 -14.59
C VAL A 441 -33.60 27.79 -14.87
N TYR A 442 -33.13 27.76 -16.11
CA TYR A 442 -31.89 28.44 -16.50
C TYR A 442 -31.89 28.90 -17.96
N ASN A 443 -31.02 29.86 -18.27
CA ASN A 443 -30.80 30.35 -19.63
C ASN A 443 -29.40 29.93 -20.10
N CYS A 444 -29.30 29.41 -21.32
CA CYS A 444 -28.00 29.03 -21.91
C CYS A 444 -28.06 29.05 -23.43
N LYS A 445 -26.89 28.99 -24.09
CA LYS A 445 -26.84 28.77 -25.54
C LYS A 445 -27.20 27.33 -25.87
N VAL A 446 -27.82 27.12 -27.02
CA VAL A 446 -28.14 25.79 -27.54
C VAL A 446 -26.90 24.92 -27.67
N SER A 447 -25.76 25.48 -28.11
CA SER A 447 -24.49 24.74 -28.16
C SER A 447 -24.08 24.17 -26.81
N ASP A 448 -24.18 24.98 -25.76
CA ASP A 448 -23.67 24.65 -24.43
C ASP A 448 -24.60 23.61 -23.77
N HIS A 449 -25.91 23.73 -23.98
CA HIS A 449 -26.90 22.75 -23.55
C HIS A 449 -26.66 21.38 -24.19
N LEU A 450 -26.45 21.35 -25.52
CA LEU A 450 -26.16 20.13 -26.27
C LEU A 450 -24.84 19.48 -25.82
N LEU A 451 -23.80 20.29 -25.56
CA LEU A 451 -22.51 19.79 -25.06
C LEU A 451 -22.61 19.18 -23.67
N ARG A 452 -23.44 19.74 -22.79
CA ARG A 452 -23.67 19.21 -21.42
C ARG A 452 -24.45 17.90 -21.41
N HIS A 453 -25.15 17.58 -22.50
CA HIS A 453 -26.00 16.40 -22.65
C HIS A 453 -25.55 15.52 -23.82
N GLN A 454 -24.23 15.43 -24.05
CA GLN A 454 -23.64 14.54 -25.05
C GLN A 454 -24.14 13.10 -24.83
N GLY A 455 -24.73 12.50 -25.87
CA GLY A 455 -25.38 11.18 -25.82
C GLY A 455 -26.86 11.21 -26.22
N LEU A 456 -27.55 12.34 -26.07
CA LEU A 456 -28.91 12.50 -26.56
C LEU A 456 -28.92 12.94 -28.02
N ASN A 457 -28.72 11.98 -28.94
CA ASN A 457 -28.65 12.21 -30.39
C ASN A 457 -29.86 12.97 -30.97
N GLN A 458 -30.98 13.01 -30.24
CA GLN A 458 -32.22 13.66 -30.67
C GLN A 458 -32.54 14.96 -29.92
N LEU A 459 -31.70 15.40 -28.97
CA LEU A 459 -31.99 16.57 -28.13
C LEU A 459 -32.17 17.85 -28.95
N LYS A 460 -31.35 18.05 -29.99
CA LYS A 460 -31.52 19.21 -30.89
C LYS A 460 -32.85 19.18 -31.62
N SER A 461 -33.25 18.01 -32.14
CA SER A 461 -34.55 17.84 -32.81
C SER A 461 -35.69 18.12 -31.84
N LEU A 462 -35.60 17.65 -30.59
CA LEU A 462 -36.59 17.91 -29.56
C LEU A 462 -36.76 19.42 -29.29
N ILE A 463 -35.64 20.14 -29.13
CA ILE A 463 -35.64 21.60 -28.96
C ILE A 463 -36.33 22.29 -30.15
N GLU A 464 -35.96 21.90 -31.38
CA GLU A 464 -36.53 22.48 -32.61
C GLU A 464 -38.03 22.16 -32.77
N THR A 465 -38.46 20.96 -32.40
CA THR A 465 -39.87 20.55 -32.39
C THR A 465 -40.69 21.36 -31.40
N GLN A 466 -40.22 21.53 -30.16
CA GLN A 466 -40.92 22.35 -29.15
C GLN A 466 -41.03 23.82 -29.56
N LEU A 467 -39.96 24.35 -30.18
CA LEU A 467 -39.89 25.74 -30.62
C LEU A 467 -40.58 25.98 -31.97
N LYS A 468 -41.04 24.90 -32.63
CA LYS A 468 -41.66 24.89 -33.97
C LYS A 468 -40.80 25.61 -35.03
N ASN A 469 -39.47 25.63 -34.84
CA ASN A 469 -38.50 26.35 -35.68
C ASN A 469 -37.11 25.72 -35.58
N ALA A 470 -36.31 25.82 -36.65
CA ALA A 470 -34.88 25.50 -36.60
C ALA A 470 -34.13 26.48 -35.70
N VAL A 471 -33.19 25.98 -34.90
CA VAL A 471 -32.49 26.81 -33.89
C VAL A 471 -30.98 26.82 -34.15
N SER A 472 -30.44 28.04 -34.22
CA SER A 472 -29.00 28.27 -34.29
C SER A 472 -28.31 27.86 -32.99
N ASN A 473 -27.14 27.22 -33.09
CA ASN A 473 -26.33 26.83 -31.93
C ASN A 473 -25.96 28.01 -31.02
N ASN A 474 -25.87 29.23 -31.56
CA ASN A 474 -25.52 30.43 -30.79
C ASN A 474 -26.73 31.14 -30.16
N LYS A 475 -27.95 30.62 -30.35
CA LYS A 475 -29.17 31.22 -29.80
C LYS A 475 -29.29 30.83 -28.32
N ASN A 476 -29.68 31.80 -27.49
CA ASN A 476 -30.05 31.52 -26.10
C ASN A 476 -31.45 30.93 -26.01
N ILE A 477 -31.61 29.94 -25.14
CA ILE A 477 -32.87 29.28 -24.81
C ILE A 477 -33.06 29.29 -23.29
N ASN A 478 -34.31 29.44 -22.86
CA ASN A 478 -34.73 29.16 -21.49
C ASN A 478 -35.08 27.67 -21.39
N VAL A 479 -34.48 26.99 -20.42
CA VAL A 479 -34.70 25.57 -20.14
C VAL A 479 -35.42 25.44 -18.80
N TYR A 480 -36.53 24.70 -18.79
CA TYR A 480 -37.29 24.37 -17.60
C TYR A 480 -37.28 22.86 -17.44
N GLU A 481 -36.50 22.35 -16.50
CA GLU A 481 -36.43 20.91 -16.24
C GLU A 481 -37.63 20.47 -15.38
N LEU A 482 -38.25 19.35 -15.73
CA LEU A 482 -39.46 18.87 -15.09
C LEU A 482 -39.25 17.47 -14.49
N LYS A 483 -39.89 17.23 -13.34
CA LYS A 483 -40.01 15.91 -12.72
C LYS A 483 -41.48 15.58 -12.49
N ARG A 484 -41.90 14.40 -12.93
CA ARG A 484 -43.25 13.88 -12.66
C ARG A 484 -43.39 13.51 -11.18
N LEU A 485 -44.48 13.93 -10.56
CA LEU A 485 -44.86 13.52 -9.21
C LEU A 485 -45.77 12.28 -9.34
N HIS A 486 -45.35 11.16 -8.76
CA HIS A 486 -46.03 9.87 -8.96
C HIS A 486 -47.16 9.62 -7.95
N ASP A 487 -47.05 10.09 -6.71
CA ASP A 487 -48.08 9.94 -5.68
C ASP A 487 -48.30 11.29 -5.01
N TRP A 488 -49.47 11.86 -5.26
CA TRP A 488 -49.94 13.04 -4.55
C TRP A 488 -51.46 12.88 -4.43
N GLU A 489 -51.87 12.09 -3.43
CA GLU A 489 -53.24 12.13 -2.91
C GLU A 489 -53.40 13.33 -1.97
#